data_AF-A0A8T9CE37-F1
#
_entry.id   AF-A0A8T9CE37-F1
#
_cell.length_a   1.000
_cell.length_b   1.000
_cell.length_c   1.000
_cell.angle_alpha   90.00
_cell.angle_beta   90.00
_cell.angle_gamma   90.00
#
_symmetry.space_group_name_H-M   'P 1'
#
loop_
_entity.id
_entity.type
_entity.pdbx_description
1 polymer ?
#
loop_
_entity_poly.entity_id
_entity_poly.type
_entity_poly.pdbx_seq_one_letter_code
_entity_poly.pdbx_strand_id
1 'polypeptide(L)'
;MALQDSIRDHLVAVIGEFVGTFLFLFFAFASAQTANQPNAPGVLASGPDSARFLYISFAFSVSLAVNVWIFFRVSGGLFNPAVTLALCVVGIVPFVRAVFVTLAQISGGMAAAVAVRSIIPGDSVLFGVKLASGVTIAQGFFMEMFLTFELVITILMLAGEKTKATFLAPIAIGLALFIAHLAGVFWTGAGINPARAFGSSVAELSFPGYHWIYWFGPFAGALLAAALYKLLKILHYEEVNGDQDKSDDEQAVQPLLSRQTERIEMYLRMARPQSWRNSRREEEVWPLVSPRRARSPDAPQALRLYRLSGLDDYKSEASFNSRSSERRRNRSPSFRSRYEDPEMGYGR
;
A
#
# COMPACT_ATOMS: atom_id res chain seq x y z
N MET A 1 4.36 0.86 -31.13
CA MET A 1 4.06 -0.34 -30.32
C MET A 1 3.96 -0.05 -28.81
N ALA A 2 4.48 1.07 -28.27
CA ALA A 2 4.43 1.39 -26.83
C ALA A 2 3.07 1.91 -26.27
N LEU A 3 2.13 2.35 -27.12
CA LEU A 3 0.79 2.81 -26.70
C LEU A 3 -0.16 1.64 -26.34
N GLN A 4 0.09 0.46 -26.90
CA GLN A 4 -0.78 -0.71 -26.75
C GLN A 4 -0.59 -1.38 -25.38
N ASP A 5 0.60 -1.25 -24.78
CA ASP A 5 0.90 -1.72 -23.43
C ASP A 5 0.22 -0.86 -22.34
N SER A 6 -0.01 0.45 -22.60
CA SER A 6 -0.63 1.35 -21.61
C SER A 6 -2.13 1.08 -21.37
N ILE A 7 -2.90 0.80 -22.43
CA ILE A 7 -4.35 0.54 -22.30
C ILE A 7 -4.60 -0.78 -21.59
N ARG A 8 -3.85 -1.83 -21.94
CA ARG A 8 -3.93 -3.14 -21.26
C ARG A 8 -3.72 -3.00 -19.76
N ASP A 9 -2.69 -2.26 -19.36
CA ASP A 9 -2.35 -2.10 -17.94
C ASP A 9 -3.43 -1.31 -17.18
N HIS A 10 -4.04 -0.29 -17.81
CA HIS A 10 -5.21 0.38 -17.25
C HIS A 10 -6.41 -0.56 -17.09
N LEU A 11 -6.68 -1.41 -18.09
CA LEU A 11 -7.78 -2.37 -18.03
C LEU A 11 -7.57 -3.41 -16.93
N VAL A 12 -6.36 -3.95 -16.78
CA VAL A 12 -6.03 -4.89 -15.70
C VAL A 12 -6.27 -4.25 -14.33
N ALA A 13 -5.80 -3.00 -14.14
CA ALA A 13 -6.02 -2.28 -12.89
C ALA A 13 -7.52 -2.02 -12.64
N VAL A 14 -8.28 -1.60 -13.65
CA VAL A 14 -9.74 -1.34 -13.53
C VAL A 14 -10.51 -2.61 -13.18
N ILE A 15 -10.22 -3.73 -13.84
CA ILE A 15 -10.86 -5.03 -13.54
C ILE A 15 -10.50 -5.48 -12.13
N GLY A 16 -9.23 -5.41 -11.75
CA GLY A 16 -8.78 -5.76 -10.40
C GLY A 16 -9.46 -4.93 -9.32
N GLU A 17 -9.58 -3.62 -9.54
CA GLU A 17 -10.22 -2.70 -8.60
C GLU A 17 -11.74 -2.89 -8.54
N PHE A 18 -12.41 -3.14 -9.66
CA PHE A 18 -13.84 -3.46 -9.65
C PHE A 18 -14.12 -4.76 -8.88
N VAL A 19 -13.47 -5.87 -9.28
CA VAL A 19 -13.72 -7.19 -8.70
C VAL A 19 -13.28 -7.24 -7.24
N GLY A 20 -12.12 -6.69 -6.91
CA GLY A 20 -11.62 -6.70 -5.55
C GLY A 20 -12.43 -5.78 -4.63
N THR A 21 -12.89 -4.62 -5.10
CA THR A 21 -13.82 -3.77 -4.33
C THR A 21 -15.16 -4.45 -4.13
N PHE A 22 -15.69 -5.11 -5.18
CA PHE A 22 -16.90 -5.91 -5.09
C PHE A 22 -16.77 -6.99 -4.01
N LEU A 23 -15.72 -7.82 -4.07
CA LEU A 23 -15.53 -8.91 -3.11
C LEU A 23 -15.30 -8.40 -1.69
N PHE A 24 -14.45 -7.40 -1.51
CA PHE A 24 -14.21 -6.76 -0.22
C PHE A 24 -15.54 -6.29 0.40
N LEU A 25 -16.29 -5.47 -0.33
CA LEU A 25 -17.52 -4.89 0.20
C LEU A 25 -18.67 -5.88 0.27
N PHE A 26 -18.71 -6.90 -0.59
CA PHE A 26 -19.74 -7.94 -0.55
C PHE A 26 -19.69 -8.69 0.78
N PHE A 27 -18.52 -9.25 1.15
CA PHE A 27 -18.39 -9.98 2.41
C PHE A 27 -18.56 -9.06 3.62
N ALA A 28 -18.05 -7.83 3.55
CA ALA A 28 -18.20 -6.85 4.61
C ALA A 28 -19.68 -6.46 4.85
N PHE A 29 -20.41 -6.12 3.79
CA PHE A 29 -21.83 -5.77 3.85
C PHE A 29 -22.69 -6.96 4.25
N ALA A 30 -22.42 -8.16 3.74
CA ALA A 30 -23.13 -9.38 4.14
C ALA A 30 -23.00 -9.65 5.64
N SER A 31 -21.78 -9.52 6.18
CA SER A 31 -21.51 -9.64 7.60
C SER A 31 -22.21 -8.55 8.42
N ALA A 32 -22.16 -7.28 8.00
CA ALA A 32 -22.89 -6.22 8.71
C ALA A 32 -24.42 -6.41 8.65
N GLN A 33 -24.97 -6.86 7.52
CA GLN A 33 -26.38 -7.20 7.40
C GLN A 33 -26.78 -8.29 8.40
N THR A 34 -25.92 -9.30 8.58
CA THR A 34 -26.13 -10.41 9.52
C THR A 34 -26.04 -9.93 10.96
N ALA A 35 -25.01 -9.14 11.29
CA ALA A 35 -24.76 -8.66 12.64
C ALA A 35 -25.81 -7.66 13.13
N ASN A 36 -26.42 -6.90 12.22
CA ASN A 36 -27.40 -5.87 12.54
C ASN A 36 -28.86 -6.37 12.49
N GLN A 37 -29.10 -7.66 12.29
CA GLN A 37 -30.45 -8.21 12.39
C GLN A 37 -31.07 -7.85 13.75
N PRO A 38 -32.35 -7.44 13.78
CA PRO A 38 -33.00 -7.08 15.03
C PRO A 38 -33.06 -8.28 15.97
N ASN A 39 -32.83 -8.03 17.25
CA ASN A 39 -33.02 -9.04 18.29
C ASN A 39 -34.48 -9.52 18.33
N ALA A 40 -34.70 -10.72 18.84
CA ALA A 40 -36.04 -11.23 19.10
C ALA A 40 -36.86 -10.22 19.94
N PRO A 41 -38.18 -10.11 19.69
CA PRO A 41 -39.04 -9.17 20.42
C PRO A 41 -38.90 -9.35 21.95
N GLY A 42 -38.74 -8.25 22.67
CA GLY A 42 -38.68 -8.25 24.15
C GLY A 42 -37.28 -8.13 24.77
N VAL A 43 -36.21 -8.12 23.97
CA VAL A 43 -34.86 -7.80 24.47
C VAL A 43 -34.67 -6.27 24.49
N LEU A 44 -34.62 -5.68 25.68
CA LEU A 44 -34.31 -4.26 25.85
C LEU A 44 -32.82 -4.02 25.50
N ALA A 45 -32.56 -3.10 24.57
CA ALA A 45 -31.20 -2.74 24.18
C ALA A 45 -30.51 -1.96 25.32
N SER A 46 -29.52 -2.58 25.96
CA SER A 46 -28.68 -1.96 26.99
C SER A 46 -27.37 -1.45 26.39
N GLY A 47 -27.39 -0.25 25.80
CA GLY A 47 -26.18 0.43 25.31
C GLY A 47 -25.55 -0.17 24.05
N PRO A 48 -24.30 0.21 23.73
CA PRO A 48 -23.58 -0.28 22.55
C PRO A 48 -23.35 -1.80 22.65
N ASP A 49 -23.80 -2.54 21.66
CA ASP A 49 -23.51 -3.98 21.54
C ASP A 49 -22.06 -4.17 21.04
N SER A 50 -21.13 -4.22 21.99
CA SER A 50 -19.69 -4.40 21.71
C SER A 50 -19.39 -5.67 20.92
N ALA A 51 -20.15 -6.76 21.12
CA ALA A 51 -19.94 -8.01 20.39
C ALA A 51 -20.31 -7.84 18.91
N ARG A 52 -21.44 -7.17 18.63
CA ARG A 52 -21.85 -6.81 17.28
C ARG A 52 -20.84 -5.88 16.60
N PHE A 53 -20.35 -4.85 17.29
CA PHE A 53 -19.37 -3.94 16.71
C PHE A 53 -18.01 -4.61 16.46
N LEU A 54 -17.59 -5.52 17.35
CA LEU A 54 -16.40 -6.34 17.14
C LEU A 54 -16.56 -7.24 15.90
N TYR A 55 -17.71 -7.90 15.76
CA TYR A 55 -18.03 -8.73 14.60
C TYR A 55 -17.95 -7.93 13.29
N ILE A 56 -18.61 -6.77 13.22
CA ILE A 56 -18.60 -5.90 12.04
C ILE A 56 -17.18 -5.42 11.74
N SER A 57 -16.47 -4.95 12.76
CA SER A 57 -15.10 -4.44 12.59
C SER A 57 -14.17 -5.53 12.07
N PHE A 58 -14.24 -6.73 12.64
CA PHE A 58 -13.43 -7.87 12.21
C PHE A 58 -13.76 -8.28 10.77
N ALA A 59 -15.04 -8.37 10.42
CA ALA A 59 -15.48 -8.80 9.09
C ALA A 59 -15.02 -7.84 7.97
N PHE A 60 -15.21 -6.52 8.15
CA PHE A 60 -14.73 -5.52 7.19
C PHE A 60 -13.21 -5.62 7.00
N SER A 61 -12.50 -5.80 8.11
CA SER A 61 -11.04 -5.77 8.16
C SER A 61 -10.38 -6.99 7.54
N VAL A 62 -10.87 -8.18 7.89
CA VAL A 62 -10.39 -9.44 7.31
C VAL A 62 -10.78 -9.51 5.83
N SER A 63 -11.99 -9.07 5.47
CA SER A 63 -12.38 -8.99 4.06
C SER A 63 -11.46 -8.07 3.26
N LEU A 64 -11.11 -6.89 3.80
CA LEU A 64 -10.12 -6.02 3.16
C LEU A 64 -8.76 -6.72 3.06
N ALA A 65 -8.22 -7.24 4.16
CA ALA A 65 -6.91 -7.89 4.19
C ALA A 65 -6.79 -9.00 3.13
N VAL A 66 -7.77 -9.89 3.07
CA VAL A 66 -7.81 -11.01 2.13
C VAL A 66 -7.84 -10.50 0.69
N ASN A 67 -8.74 -9.58 0.37
CA ASN A 67 -8.88 -9.10 -1.01
C ASN A 67 -7.69 -8.24 -1.44
N VAL A 68 -7.12 -7.44 -0.54
CA VAL A 68 -5.88 -6.72 -0.84
C VAL A 68 -4.78 -7.73 -1.13
N TRP A 69 -4.66 -8.81 -0.36
CA TRP A 69 -3.68 -9.87 -0.61
C TRP A 69 -3.84 -10.53 -1.98
N ILE A 70 -5.08 -10.83 -2.37
CA ILE A 70 -5.41 -11.45 -3.68
C ILE A 70 -5.02 -10.52 -4.84
N PHE A 71 -5.37 -9.24 -4.76
CA PHE A 71 -5.23 -8.29 -5.86
C PHE A 71 -4.00 -7.38 -5.76
N PHE A 72 -3.16 -7.56 -4.74
CA PHE A 72 -1.98 -6.72 -4.50
C PHE A 72 -1.08 -6.62 -5.74
N ARG A 73 -0.91 -7.75 -6.44
CA ARG A 73 -0.08 -7.83 -7.66
C ARG A 73 -0.85 -7.56 -8.96
N VAL A 74 -2.16 -7.36 -8.89
CA VAL A 74 -3.02 -7.10 -10.05
C VAL A 74 -3.22 -5.60 -10.23
N SER A 75 -3.74 -4.92 -9.20
CA SER A 75 -4.04 -3.48 -9.23
C SER A 75 -3.33 -2.69 -8.13
N GLY A 76 -2.78 -3.38 -7.12
CA GLY A 76 -2.35 -2.80 -5.86
C GLY A 76 -3.38 -2.97 -4.72
N GLY A 77 -4.61 -3.39 -5.03
CA GLY A 77 -5.67 -3.59 -4.05
C GLY A 77 -6.07 -2.31 -3.30
N LEU A 78 -6.41 -1.24 -4.02
CA LEU A 78 -6.67 0.07 -3.43
C LEU A 78 -8.07 0.12 -2.79
N PHE A 79 -9.08 -0.33 -3.54
CA PHE A 79 -10.48 -0.54 -3.17
C PHE A 79 -11.20 0.63 -2.48
N ASN A 80 -10.62 1.82 -2.54
CA ASN A 80 -11.09 2.99 -1.83
C ASN A 80 -10.68 4.27 -2.59
N PRO A 81 -11.63 5.14 -2.97
CA PRO A 81 -11.32 6.41 -3.61
C PRO A 81 -10.39 7.32 -2.79
N ALA A 82 -10.48 7.29 -1.45
CA ALA A 82 -9.61 8.09 -0.58
C ALA A 82 -8.16 7.58 -0.59
N VAL A 83 -7.98 6.25 -0.58
CA VAL A 83 -6.65 5.62 -0.76
C VAL A 83 -6.07 5.97 -2.12
N THR A 84 -6.89 5.86 -3.16
CA THR A 84 -6.50 6.21 -4.54
C THR A 84 -6.06 7.67 -4.65
N LEU A 85 -6.79 8.59 -4.02
CA LEU A 85 -6.44 10.00 -3.97
C LEU A 85 -5.07 10.21 -3.30
N ALA A 86 -4.84 9.64 -2.13
CA ALA A 86 -3.56 9.78 -1.42
C ALA A 86 -2.39 9.27 -2.26
N LEU A 87 -2.51 8.06 -2.80
CA LEU A 87 -1.49 7.45 -3.66
C LEU A 87 -1.24 8.26 -4.94
N CYS A 88 -2.28 8.90 -5.48
CA CYS A 88 -2.14 9.82 -6.61
C CYS A 88 -1.37 11.09 -6.22
N VAL A 89 -1.69 11.68 -5.06
CA VAL A 89 -1.05 12.91 -4.56
C VAL A 89 0.43 12.71 -4.24
N VAL A 90 0.81 11.52 -3.76
CA VAL A 90 2.22 11.17 -3.52
C VAL A 90 2.95 10.66 -4.76
N GLY A 91 2.26 10.50 -5.89
CA GLY A 91 2.87 10.14 -7.18
C GLY A 91 3.03 8.63 -7.43
N ILE A 92 2.45 7.78 -6.58
CA ILE A 92 2.49 6.31 -6.74
C ILE A 92 1.51 5.86 -7.84
N VAL A 93 0.30 6.46 -7.88
CA VAL A 93 -0.73 6.15 -8.88
C VAL A 93 -0.84 7.32 -9.87
N PRO A 94 -0.66 7.11 -11.18
CA PRO A 94 -0.84 8.18 -12.16
C PRO A 94 -2.29 8.70 -12.17
N PHE A 95 -2.46 10.02 -12.35
CA PHE A 95 -3.78 10.67 -12.30
C PHE A 95 -4.84 10.02 -13.20
N VAL A 96 -4.49 9.70 -14.45
CA VAL A 96 -5.42 9.04 -15.38
C VAL A 96 -5.86 7.66 -14.86
N ARG A 97 -4.93 6.89 -14.28
CA ARG A 97 -5.26 5.61 -13.64
C ARG A 97 -6.17 5.82 -12.44
N ALA A 98 -5.85 6.81 -11.58
CA ALA A 98 -6.60 7.14 -10.38
C ALA A 98 -8.09 7.42 -10.69
N VAL A 99 -8.37 8.15 -11.78
CA VAL A 99 -9.75 8.41 -12.23
C VAL A 99 -10.47 7.11 -12.58
N PHE A 100 -9.90 6.28 -13.46
CA PHE A 100 -10.58 5.06 -13.91
C PHE A 100 -10.78 4.04 -12.78
N VAL A 101 -9.79 3.86 -11.90
CA VAL A 101 -9.95 2.94 -10.78
C VAL A 101 -10.92 3.45 -9.72
N THR A 102 -11.01 4.77 -9.51
CA THR A 102 -12.02 5.36 -8.63
C THR A 102 -13.44 5.06 -9.13
N LEU A 103 -13.68 5.20 -10.44
CA LEU A 103 -14.96 4.83 -11.05
C LEU A 103 -15.24 3.33 -10.92
N ALA A 104 -14.21 2.49 -11.07
CA ALA A 104 -14.31 1.05 -10.89
C ALA A 104 -14.68 0.67 -9.44
N GLN A 105 -14.06 1.33 -8.45
CA GLN A 105 -14.32 1.13 -7.03
C GLN A 105 -15.77 1.52 -6.68
N ILE A 106 -16.22 2.69 -7.12
CA ILE A 106 -17.61 3.15 -6.90
C ILE A 106 -18.59 2.15 -7.50
N SER A 107 -18.35 1.71 -8.74
CA SER A 107 -19.19 0.73 -9.44
C SER A 107 -19.20 -0.63 -8.73
N GLY A 108 -18.03 -1.10 -8.27
CA GLY A 108 -17.89 -2.34 -7.51
C GLY A 108 -18.60 -2.28 -6.16
N GLY A 109 -18.53 -1.14 -5.46
CA GLY A 109 -19.23 -0.93 -4.18
C GLY A 109 -20.75 -0.88 -4.34
N MET A 110 -21.26 -0.24 -5.40
CA MET A 110 -22.68 -0.30 -5.76
C MET A 110 -23.13 -1.73 -6.05
N ALA A 111 -22.38 -2.45 -6.90
CA ALA A 111 -22.68 -3.83 -7.26
C ALA A 111 -22.70 -4.76 -6.03
N ALA A 112 -21.73 -4.61 -5.12
CA ALA A 112 -21.68 -5.37 -3.88
C ALA A 112 -22.89 -5.09 -2.97
N ALA A 113 -23.23 -3.82 -2.78
CA ALA A 113 -24.35 -3.42 -1.94
C ALA A 113 -25.69 -3.93 -2.49
N VAL A 114 -25.91 -3.81 -3.80
CA VAL A 114 -27.12 -4.34 -4.47
C VAL A 114 -27.16 -5.87 -4.41
N ALA A 115 -26.04 -6.55 -4.60
CA ALA A 115 -25.96 -8.00 -4.49
C ALA A 115 -26.33 -8.47 -3.08
N VAL A 116 -25.78 -7.84 -2.03
CA VAL A 116 -26.11 -8.18 -0.63
C VAL A 116 -27.59 -7.92 -0.34
N ARG A 117 -28.14 -6.77 -0.75
CA ARG A 117 -29.58 -6.47 -0.62
C ARG A 117 -30.47 -7.51 -1.32
N SER A 118 -30.00 -8.08 -2.43
CA SER A 118 -30.80 -9.03 -3.23
C SER A 118 -30.69 -10.47 -2.75
N ILE A 119 -29.56 -10.85 -2.14
CA ILE A 119 -29.27 -12.24 -1.74
C ILE A 119 -29.68 -12.51 -0.30
N ILE A 120 -29.46 -11.55 0.62
CA ILE A 120 -29.74 -11.75 2.04
C ILE A 120 -31.20 -11.38 2.34
N PRO A 121 -31.98 -12.25 3.01
CA PRO A 121 -33.36 -11.96 3.36
C PRO A 121 -33.52 -10.70 4.22
N GLY A 122 -34.63 -9.98 3.99
CA GLY A 122 -35.01 -8.78 4.72
C GLY A 122 -35.14 -7.56 3.81
N ASP A 123 -36.11 -6.68 4.11
CA ASP A 123 -36.42 -5.54 3.24
C ASP A 123 -35.53 -4.31 3.49
N SER A 124 -34.78 -4.32 4.59
CA SER A 124 -33.98 -3.18 5.05
C SER A 124 -32.49 -3.38 4.81
N VAL A 125 -31.82 -2.30 4.37
CA VAL A 125 -30.35 -2.24 4.31
C VAL A 125 -29.80 -1.89 5.70
N LEU A 126 -29.09 -2.84 6.31
CA LEU A 126 -28.55 -2.74 7.67
C LEU A 126 -27.02 -2.61 7.69
N PHE A 127 -26.39 -2.41 6.53
CA PHE A 127 -24.95 -2.17 6.37
C PHE A 127 -24.61 -0.73 5.95
N GLY A 128 -25.61 0.17 5.99
CA GLY A 128 -25.48 1.59 5.67
C GLY A 128 -24.51 2.37 6.58
N VAL A 129 -24.17 3.58 6.15
CA VAL A 129 -23.46 4.57 7.00
C VAL A 129 -24.47 5.59 7.51
N LYS A 130 -24.50 5.83 8.83
CA LYS A 130 -25.41 6.78 9.47
C LYS A 130 -24.75 7.35 10.71
N LEU A 131 -25.00 8.62 10.99
CA LEU A 131 -24.62 9.22 12.27
C LEU A 131 -25.48 8.63 13.38
N ALA A 132 -24.85 8.27 14.49
CA ALA A 132 -25.58 7.91 15.71
C ALA A 132 -26.36 9.10 16.26
N SER A 133 -27.41 8.81 17.03
CA SER A 133 -28.19 9.83 17.72
C SER A 133 -27.27 10.68 18.61
N GLY A 134 -27.41 12.01 18.50
CA GLY A 134 -26.58 12.97 19.25
C GLY A 134 -25.22 13.31 18.63
N VAL A 135 -24.80 12.62 17.55
CA VAL A 135 -23.57 12.97 16.82
C VAL A 135 -23.86 14.10 15.84
N THR A 136 -23.15 15.22 15.99
CA THR A 136 -23.22 16.35 15.05
C THR A 136 -22.52 16.02 13.73
N ILE A 137 -22.90 16.73 12.66
CA ILE A 137 -22.26 16.61 11.34
C ILE A 137 -20.75 16.86 11.43
N ALA A 138 -20.32 17.84 12.23
CA ALA A 138 -18.92 18.17 12.43
C ALA A 138 -18.15 17.03 13.13
N GLN A 139 -18.72 16.46 14.20
CA GLN A 139 -18.12 15.29 14.88
C GLN A 139 -18.00 14.11 13.92
N GLY A 140 -19.04 13.84 13.13
CA GLY A 140 -19.01 12.81 12.10
C GLY A 140 -17.92 13.04 11.05
N PHE A 141 -17.80 14.27 10.55
CA PHE A 141 -16.76 14.64 9.59
C PHE A 141 -15.34 14.39 10.13
N PHE A 142 -15.03 14.87 11.34
CA PHE A 142 -13.71 14.69 11.94
C PHE A 142 -13.43 13.23 12.30
N MET A 143 -14.46 12.48 12.71
CA MET A 143 -14.35 11.04 12.91
C MET A 143 -13.91 10.36 11.61
N GLU A 144 -14.67 10.55 10.53
CA GLU A 144 -14.35 9.98 9.21
C GLU A 144 -12.96 10.38 8.70
N MET A 145 -12.54 11.62 8.97
CA MET A 145 -11.20 12.12 8.65
C MET A 145 -10.10 11.33 9.37
N PHE A 146 -10.17 11.17 10.70
CA PHE A 146 -9.12 10.48 11.46
C PHE A 146 -9.13 8.97 11.22
N LEU A 147 -10.29 8.35 11.07
CA LEU A 147 -10.40 6.94 10.71
C LEU A 147 -9.74 6.65 9.35
N THR A 148 -9.92 7.55 8.37
CA THR A 148 -9.30 7.40 7.05
C THR A 148 -7.82 7.73 7.07
N PHE A 149 -7.41 8.71 7.87
CA PHE A 149 -6.00 9.02 8.08
C PHE A 149 -5.23 7.78 8.55
N GLU A 150 -5.72 7.05 9.55
CA GLU A 150 -5.09 5.84 10.08
C GLU A 150 -4.90 4.75 9.00
N LEU A 151 -5.95 4.50 8.22
CA LEU A 151 -5.89 3.56 7.10
C LEU A 151 -4.84 3.99 6.07
N VAL A 152 -4.89 5.26 5.64
CA VAL A 152 -4.06 5.76 4.53
C VAL A 152 -2.60 5.87 4.95
N ILE A 153 -2.29 6.32 6.17
CA ILE A 153 -0.89 6.40 6.61
C ILE A 153 -0.26 5.01 6.70
N THR A 154 -1.01 4.00 7.16
CA THR A 154 -0.58 2.60 7.14
C THR A 154 -0.23 2.13 5.73
N ILE A 155 -1.09 2.43 4.74
CA ILE A 155 -0.86 2.08 3.34
C ILE A 155 0.39 2.76 2.80
N LEU A 156 0.56 4.06 3.05
CA LEU A 156 1.73 4.81 2.57
C LEU A 156 3.03 4.26 3.15
N MET A 157 3.05 3.98 4.46
CA MET A 157 4.26 3.52 5.16
C MET A 157 4.61 2.05 4.91
N LEU A 158 3.65 1.19 4.57
CA LEU A 158 3.90 -0.26 4.42
C LEU A 158 3.79 -0.79 2.99
N ALA A 159 2.98 -0.16 2.15
CA ALA A 159 2.80 -0.55 0.74
C ALA A 159 3.38 0.47 -0.24
N GLY A 160 3.31 1.77 0.09
CA GLY A 160 3.92 2.83 -0.71
C GLY A 160 5.44 2.80 -0.63
N GLU A 161 5.97 2.59 0.57
CA GLU A 161 7.39 2.34 0.80
C GLU A 161 7.72 0.87 0.56
N LYS A 162 8.79 0.66 -0.22
CA LYS A 162 9.29 -0.68 -0.54
C LYS A 162 10.34 -1.08 0.48
N THR A 163 9.94 -1.94 1.40
CA THR A 163 10.75 -2.51 2.47
C THR A 163 10.81 -4.02 2.32
N LYS A 164 11.65 -4.72 3.10
CA LYS A 164 11.65 -6.19 3.11
C LYS A 164 10.31 -6.77 3.61
N ALA A 165 9.53 -5.97 4.34
CA ALA A 165 8.23 -6.35 4.91
C ALA A 165 7.02 -5.98 4.03
N THR A 166 7.19 -5.34 2.86
CA THR A 166 6.06 -4.87 2.03
C THR A 166 5.07 -5.99 1.67
N PHE A 167 5.49 -7.26 1.59
CA PHE A 167 4.57 -8.38 1.34
C PHE A 167 3.56 -8.62 2.47
N LEU A 168 3.83 -8.15 3.70
CA LEU A 168 2.92 -8.20 4.85
C LEU A 168 1.94 -7.02 4.90
N ALA A 169 2.11 -6.01 4.04
CA ALA A 169 1.26 -4.82 4.03
C ALA A 169 -0.25 -5.14 4.02
N PRO A 170 -0.77 -6.14 3.27
CA PRO A 170 -2.21 -6.41 3.27
C PRO A 170 -2.77 -6.81 4.65
N ILE A 171 -2.01 -7.53 5.50
CA ILE A 171 -2.44 -7.81 6.88
C ILE A 171 -2.51 -6.52 7.70
N ALA A 172 -1.47 -5.70 7.65
CA ALA A 172 -1.42 -4.47 8.43
C ALA A 172 -2.50 -3.46 8.00
N ILE A 173 -2.79 -3.39 6.69
CA ILE A 173 -3.88 -2.59 6.13
C ILE A 173 -5.23 -3.05 6.68
N GLY A 174 -5.46 -4.36 6.77
CA GLY A 174 -6.65 -4.91 7.43
C GLY A 174 -6.73 -4.52 8.91
N LEU A 175 -5.61 -4.63 9.65
CA LEU A 175 -5.57 -4.24 11.07
C LEU A 175 -5.80 -2.74 11.29
N ALA A 176 -5.32 -1.88 10.40
CA ALA A 176 -5.61 -0.45 10.43
C ALA A 176 -7.11 -0.20 10.22
N LEU A 177 -7.73 -0.90 9.26
CA LEU A 177 -9.18 -0.84 9.07
C LEU A 177 -9.94 -1.35 10.31
N PHE A 178 -9.39 -2.36 11.00
CA PHE A 178 -9.99 -2.95 12.20
C PHE A 178 -10.07 -1.97 13.35
N ILE A 179 -8.95 -1.32 13.69
CA ILE A 179 -8.92 -0.29 14.73
C ILE A 179 -9.84 0.88 14.34
N ALA A 180 -9.82 1.27 13.07
CA ALA A 180 -10.70 2.32 12.59
C ALA A 180 -12.20 1.96 12.71
N HIS A 181 -12.59 0.71 12.40
CA HIS A 181 -13.97 0.26 12.57
C HIS A 181 -14.37 0.11 14.05
N LEU A 182 -13.47 -0.40 14.89
CA LEU A 182 -13.71 -0.48 16.33
C LEU A 182 -14.04 0.88 16.93
N ALA A 183 -13.32 1.92 16.49
CA ALA A 183 -13.57 3.29 16.90
C ALA A 183 -14.84 3.88 16.23
N GLY A 184 -15.04 3.63 14.94
CA GLY A 184 -15.96 4.40 14.09
C GLY A 184 -17.37 3.85 13.89
N VAL A 185 -17.56 2.53 13.93
CA VAL A 185 -18.79 1.90 13.45
C VAL A 185 -20.02 2.40 14.23
N PHE A 186 -19.91 2.53 15.55
CA PHE A 186 -21.04 3.02 16.35
C PHE A 186 -21.42 4.46 16.00
N TRP A 187 -20.44 5.36 15.79
CA TRP A 187 -20.69 6.79 15.71
C TRP A 187 -21.12 7.27 14.33
N THR A 188 -20.53 6.72 13.27
CA THR A 188 -20.76 7.16 11.88
C THR A 188 -21.15 6.03 10.94
N GLY A 189 -21.14 4.79 11.41
CA GLY A 189 -21.19 3.59 10.57
C GLY A 189 -19.84 3.24 9.92
N ALA A 190 -18.77 3.97 10.24
CA ALA A 190 -17.44 3.84 9.64
C ALA A 190 -17.49 3.85 8.10
N GLY A 191 -17.61 5.05 7.53
CA GLY A 191 -17.50 5.27 6.09
C GLY A 191 -16.11 4.89 5.60
N ILE A 192 -15.11 5.71 5.90
CA ILE A 192 -13.66 5.58 5.59
C ILE A 192 -13.35 5.54 4.08
N ASN A 193 -14.35 5.16 3.29
CA ASN A 193 -14.28 4.78 1.90
C ASN A 193 -15.54 5.33 1.22
N PRO A 194 -15.39 6.33 0.33
CA PRO A 194 -16.52 6.89 -0.40
C PRO A 194 -17.30 5.86 -1.23
N ALA A 195 -16.65 4.85 -1.83
CA ALA A 195 -17.34 3.80 -2.59
C ALA A 195 -18.21 2.92 -1.69
N ARG A 196 -17.75 2.64 -0.46
CA ARG A 196 -18.51 1.91 0.57
C ARG A 196 -19.75 2.68 1.01
N ALA A 197 -19.60 3.98 1.29
CA ALA A 197 -20.69 4.82 1.76
C ALA A 197 -21.73 5.05 0.66
N PHE A 198 -21.26 5.34 -0.55
CA PHE A 198 -22.11 5.56 -1.71
C PHE A 198 -22.88 4.30 -2.10
N GLY A 199 -22.19 3.15 -2.22
CA GLY A 199 -22.80 1.89 -2.59
C GLY A 199 -23.93 1.48 -1.65
N SER A 200 -23.73 1.61 -0.33
CA SER A 200 -24.78 1.29 0.65
C SER A 200 -25.98 2.23 0.59
N SER A 201 -25.75 3.53 0.34
CA SER A 201 -26.82 4.53 0.19
C SER A 201 -27.63 4.32 -1.10
N VAL A 202 -26.96 3.92 -2.20
CA VAL A 202 -27.62 3.49 -3.45
C VAL A 202 -28.48 2.27 -3.18
N ALA A 203 -27.94 1.24 -2.52
CA ALA A 203 -28.70 0.04 -2.21
C ALA A 203 -29.85 0.34 -1.24
N GLU A 204 -29.74 1.30 -0.32
CA GLU A 204 -30.82 1.70 0.58
C GLU A 204 -31.87 2.58 -0.13
N LEU A 205 -31.54 3.17 -1.28
CA LEU A 205 -32.32 4.23 -1.95
C LEU A 205 -32.53 5.45 -1.05
N SER A 206 -31.56 5.75 -0.19
CA SER A 206 -31.64 6.83 0.79
C SER A 206 -30.27 7.48 1.00
N PHE A 207 -30.22 8.80 0.83
CA PHE A 207 -29.03 9.60 1.08
C PHE A 207 -29.33 10.61 2.19
N PRO A 208 -28.65 10.54 3.34
CA PRO A 208 -28.81 11.58 4.36
C PRO A 208 -28.30 12.92 3.82
N GLY A 209 -28.89 14.04 4.23
CA GLY A 209 -28.44 15.38 3.81
C GLY A 209 -26.98 15.69 4.16
N TYR A 210 -26.40 14.94 5.11
CA TYR A 210 -24.99 15.00 5.50
C TYR A 210 -24.08 14.01 4.77
N HIS A 211 -24.57 13.27 3.75
CA HIS A 211 -23.79 12.21 3.08
C HIS A 211 -22.43 12.68 2.54
N TRP A 212 -22.30 13.98 2.24
CA TRP A 212 -21.04 14.60 1.81
C TRP A 212 -19.87 14.38 2.79
N ILE A 213 -20.12 14.18 4.09
CA ILE A 213 -19.05 13.91 5.07
C ILE A 213 -18.32 12.60 4.78
N TYR A 214 -18.99 11.62 4.18
CA TYR A 214 -18.40 10.33 3.78
C TYR A 214 -17.57 10.40 2.50
N TRP A 215 -17.51 11.58 1.87
CA TRP A 215 -16.60 11.89 0.78
C TRP A 215 -15.46 12.78 1.28
N PHE A 216 -15.81 13.96 1.81
CA PHE A 216 -14.84 14.97 2.20
C PHE A 216 -14.09 14.64 3.49
N GLY A 217 -14.72 13.94 4.44
CA GLY A 217 -14.03 13.43 5.63
C GLY A 217 -12.89 12.49 5.23
N PRO A 218 -13.18 11.39 4.49
CA PRO A 218 -12.14 10.50 3.99
C PRO A 218 -11.08 11.18 3.11
N PHE A 219 -11.47 12.08 2.22
CA PHE A 219 -10.49 12.84 1.42
C PHE A 219 -9.61 13.75 2.27
N ALA A 220 -10.14 14.42 3.29
CA ALA A 220 -9.34 15.22 4.21
C ALA A 220 -8.34 14.33 4.98
N GLY A 221 -8.77 13.15 5.44
CA GLY A 221 -7.89 12.18 6.10
C GLY A 221 -6.78 11.67 5.19
N ALA A 222 -7.12 11.37 3.94
CA ALA A 222 -6.18 10.94 2.91
C ALA A 222 -5.12 12.02 2.59
N LEU A 223 -5.54 13.28 2.46
CA LEU A 223 -4.63 14.41 2.22
C LEU A 223 -3.75 14.68 3.43
N LEU A 224 -4.29 14.59 4.65
CA LEU A 224 -3.51 14.72 5.88
C LEU A 224 -2.44 13.64 6.00
N ALA A 225 -2.79 12.38 5.71
CA ALA A 225 -1.85 11.26 5.70
C ALA A 225 -0.76 11.46 4.64
N ALA A 226 -1.13 11.86 3.42
CA ALA A 226 -0.18 12.16 2.35
C ALA A 226 0.77 13.32 2.72
N ALA A 227 0.27 14.36 3.40
CA ALA A 227 1.07 15.48 3.87
C ALA A 227 2.08 15.06 4.93
N LEU A 228 1.64 14.29 5.95
CA LEU A 228 2.52 13.74 6.97
C LEU A 228 3.59 12.82 6.36
N TYR A 229 3.18 11.91 5.47
CA TYR A 229 4.10 11.01 4.78
C TYR A 229 5.17 11.79 4.00
N LYS A 230 4.78 12.80 3.20
CA LYS A 230 5.75 13.64 2.47
C LYS A 230 6.67 14.39 3.42
N LEU A 231 6.16 14.91 4.54
CA LEU A 231 6.98 15.57 5.55
C LEU A 231 8.03 14.61 6.13
N LEU A 232 7.64 13.39 6.50
CA LEU A 232 8.55 12.36 7.00
C LEU A 232 9.64 12.02 5.96
N LYS A 233 9.28 11.92 4.67
CA LYS A 233 10.25 11.68 3.59
C LYS A 233 11.21 12.84 3.40
N ILE A 234 10.74 14.09 3.46
CA ILE A 234 11.59 15.28 3.40
C ILE A 234 12.57 15.32 4.58
N LEU A 235 12.16 14.80 5.74
CA LEU A 235 12.97 14.73 6.95
C LEU A 235 13.82 13.43 7.05
N HIS A 236 13.85 12.59 6.01
CA HIS A 236 14.63 11.36 5.97
C HIS A 236 14.39 10.45 7.18
N TYR A 237 13.11 10.15 7.47
CA TYR A 237 12.71 9.36 8.65
C TYR A 237 13.42 7.99 8.74
N GLU A 238 13.81 7.42 7.60
CA GLU A 238 14.49 6.13 7.48
C GLU A 238 15.88 6.11 8.15
N GLU A 239 16.49 7.29 8.32
CA GLU A 239 17.84 7.41 8.89
C GLU A 239 17.80 7.56 10.43
N VAL A 240 16.66 7.96 10.99
CA VAL A 240 16.54 8.35 12.41
C VAL A 240 16.76 7.18 13.36
N ASN A 241 16.23 6.00 13.02
CA ASN A 241 16.34 4.78 13.84
C ASN A 241 17.29 3.74 13.23
N GLY A 242 18.18 4.17 12.33
CA GLY A 242 18.97 3.29 11.49
C GLY A 242 18.13 2.61 10.40
N ASP A 243 18.79 2.19 9.33
CA ASP A 243 18.15 1.50 8.21
C ASP A 243 17.75 0.07 8.62
N GLN A 244 16.52 -0.06 9.12
CA GLN A 244 15.94 -1.32 9.60
C GLN A 244 15.73 -2.34 8.48
N ASP A 245 15.85 -1.94 7.22
CA ASP A 245 15.72 -2.83 6.07
C ASP A 245 17.04 -3.52 5.69
N LYS A 246 18.20 -3.11 6.23
CA LYS A 246 19.46 -3.82 5.98
C LYS A 246 19.54 -5.12 6.76
N SER A 247 19.92 -6.21 6.10
CA SER A 247 20.26 -7.45 6.81
C SER A 247 21.52 -7.27 7.64
N ASP A 248 21.71 -8.09 8.68
CA ASP A 248 22.92 -8.08 9.49
C ASP A 248 24.20 -8.20 8.65
N ASP A 249 24.15 -8.99 7.57
CA ASP A 249 25.24 -9.12 6.60
C ASP A 249 25.49 -7.83 5.81
N GLU A 250 24.44 -7.15 5.34
CA GLU A 250 24.54 -5.87 4.64
C GLU A 250 25.11 -4.78 5.56
N GLN A 251 24.69 -4.76 6.82
CA GLN A 251 25.22 -3.83 7.83
C GLN A 251 26.69 -4.11 8.15
N ALA A 252 27.10 -5.38 8.22
CA ALA A 252 28.48 -5.78 8.49
C ALA A 252 29.42 -5.51 7.30
N VAL A 253 28.93 -5.61 6.07
CA VAL A 253 29.71 -5.44 4.84
C VAL A 253 29.84 -3.97 4.42
N GLN A 254 28.84 -3.12 4.71
CA GLN A 254 28.84 -1.71 4.31
C GLN A 254 30.13 -0.93 4.68
N PRO A 255 30.68 -1.07 5.90
CA PRO A 255 31.92 -0.38 6.29
C PRO A 255 33.17 -0.90 5.57
N LEU A 256 33.15 -2.16 5.12
CA LEU A 256 34.26 -2.76 4.37
C LEU A 256 34.26 -2.24 2.94
N LEU A 257 33.07 -2.18 2.32
CA LEU A 257 32.91 -1.62 0.98
C LEU A 257 33.28 -0.14 0.95
N SER A 258 32.83 0.67 1.91
CA SER A 258 33.17 2.10 1.96
C SER A 258 34.67 2.33 2.06
N ARG A 259 35.36 1.58 2.94
CA ARG A 259 36.84 1.61 3.04
C ARG A 259 37.53 1.19 1.74
N GLN A 260 37.00 0.18 1.05
CA GLN A 260 37.56 -0.25 -0.23
C GLN A 260 37.37 0.81 -1.32
N THR A 261 36.20 1.45 -1.38
CA THR A 261 35.92 2.57 -2.29
C THR A 261 36.82 3.76 -2.01
N GLU A 262 37.01 4.15 -0.74
CA GLU A 262 37.94 5.23 -0.35
C GLU A 262 39.37 4.93 -0.79
N ARG A 263 39.83 3.68 -0.63
CA ARG A 263 41.16 3.26 -1.10
C ARG A 263 41.27 3.37 -2.63
N ILE A 264 40.27 2.91 -3.37
CA ILE A 264 40.25 3.00 -4.83
C ILE A 264 40.26 4.46 -5.28
N GLU A 265 39.44 5.32 -4.67
CA GLU A 265 39.46 6.76 -4.95
C GLU A 265 40.83 7.39 -4.68
N MET A 266 41.47 7.03 -3.56
CA MET A 266 42.81 7.48 -3.22
C MET A 266 43.83 7.07 -4.29
N TYR A 267 43.83 5.81 -4.73
CA TYR A 267 44.71 5.34 -5.81
C TYR A 267 44.43 6.07 -7.13
N LEU A 268 43.16 6.27 -7.49
CA LEU A 268 42.79 7.02 -8.68
C LEU A 268 43.26 8.48 -8.59
N ARG A 269 43.17 9.15 -7.43
CA ARG A 269 43.71 10.50 -7.22
C ARG A 269 45.24 10.54 -7.33
N MET A 270 45.94 9.49 -6.88
CA MET A 270 47.40 9.39 -7.01
C MET A 270 47.82 9.13 -8.45
N ALA A 271 47.09 8.27 -9.18
CA ALA A 271 47.36 7.91 -10.56
C ALA A 271 46.99 9.00 -11.58
N ARG A 272 46.32 10.10 -11.16
CA ARG A 272 46.03 11.23 -12.06
C ARG A 272 47.33 11.93 -12.50
N PRO A 273 47.59 12.05 -13.81
CA PRO A 273 48.75 12.76 -14.35
C PRO A 273 48.83 14.21 -13.87
N GLN A 274 50.05 14.73 -13.71
CA GLN A 274 50.29 16.11 -13.26
C GLN A 274 49.66 17.17 -14.20
N SER A 275 49.54 16.87 -15.49
CA SER A 275 48.87 17.72 -16.49
C SER A 275 47.39 17.97 -16.20
N TRP A 276 46.70 17.00 -15.59
CA TRP A 276 45.30 17.11 -15.15
C TRP A 276 45.12 17.89 -13.85
N ARG A 277 46.18 18.02 -13.02
CA ARG A 277 46.15 18.86 -11.81
C ARG A 277 46.36 20.34 -12.13
N ASN A 278 47.13 20.64 -13.18
CA ASN A 278 47.39 22.01 -13.61
C ASN A 278 46.23 22.60 -14.44
N SER A 279 45.52 21.79 -15.24
CA SER A 279 44.37 22.26 -16.03
C SER A 279 43.20 22.76 -15.19
N ARG A 280 43.00 22.24 -13.96
CA ARG A 280 41.96 22.75 -13.05
C ARG A 280 42.33 24.05 -12.33
N ARG A 281 43.63 24.32 -12.12
CA ARG A 281 44.06 25.61 -11.57
C ARG A 281 43.82 26.76 -12.56
N GLU A 282 43.79 26.47 -13.85
CA GLU A 282 43.51 27.45 -14.89
C GLU A 282 41.99 27.67 -15.08
N GLU A 283 41.14 26.69 -14.78
CA GLU A 283 39.67 26.85 -14.84
C GLU A 283 39.08 27.65 -13.65
N GLU A 284 39.75 27.68 -12.48
CA GLU A 284 39.34 28.53 -11.34
C GLU A 284 39.71 30.02 -11.51
N VAL A 285 40.49 30.38 -12.54
CA VAL A 285 40.86 31.76 -12.86
C VAL A 285 40.18 32.18 -14.17
N TRP A 286 38.86 32.35 -14.14
CA TRP A 286 38.16 33.09 -15.19
C TRP A 286 37.97 34.55 -14.76
N PRO A 287 38.63 35.54 -15.37
CA PRO A 287 38.17 36.91 -15.24
C PRO A 287 36.85 37.04 -15.98
N LEU A 288 35.87 37.68 -15.33
CA LEU A 288 34.60 38.11 -15.91
C LEU A 288 34.84 38.89 -17.21
N VAL A 289 34.78 38.21 -18.35
CA VAL A 289 34.76 38.84 -19.68
C VAL A 289 33.46 38.48 -20.37
N SER A 290 32.67 39.53 -20.63
CA SER A 290 31.36 39.51 -21.29
C SER A 290 31.37 38.82 -22.66
N PRO A 291 30.25 38.25 -23.12
CA PRO A 291 30.21 37.51 -24.37
C PRO A 291 30.15 38.46 -25.58
N ARG A 292 31.22 38.51 -26.36
CA ARG A 292 31.17 38.96 -27.76
C ARG A 292 31.46 37.80 -28.71
N ARG A 293 30.54 37.65 -29.67
CA ARG A 293 30.50 36.68 -30.77
C ARG A 293 31.84 36.56 -31.50
N ALA A 294 32.27 35.34 -31.75
CA ALA A 294 33.05 35.00 -32.93
C ALA A 294 32.63 33.62 -33.44
N ARG A 295 32.11 33.59 -34.67
CA ARG A 295 31.90 32.38 -35.48
C ARG A 295 33.25 32.03 -36.12
N SER A 296 33.65 30.76 -36.09
CA SER A 296 34.23 30.14 -37.28
C SER A 296 34.17 28.59 -37.18
N PRO A 297 34.00 27.90 -38.31
CA PRO A 297 33.80 26.45 -38.39
C PRO A 297 35.15 25.73 -38.44
N ASP A 298 35.26 24.62 -37.71
CA ASP A 298 36.19 23.49 -37.91
C ASP A 298 36.67 22.94 -36.56
N ALA A 299 35.96 21.93 -36.07
CA ALA A 299 36.47 21.02 -35.05
C ALA A 299 35.81 19.64 -35.19
N PRO A 300 36.37 18.74 -36.02
CA PRO A 300 35.99 17.33 -36.00
C PRO A 300 36.81 16.58 -34.93
N GLN A 301 36.19 15.59 -34.28
CA GLN A 301 36.81 14.44 -33.57
C GLN A 301 37.05 14.46 -32.03
N ALA A 302 36.49 15.36 -31.22
CA ALA A 302 36.68 15.29 -29.75
C ALA A 302 35.52 14.65 -28.94
N LEU A 303 34.36 14.36 -29.55
CA LEU A 303 33.18 13.84 -28.82
C LEU A 303 32.84 12.38 -29.11
N ARG A 304 33.72 11.64 -29.80
CA ARG A 304 33.49 10.25 -30.20
C ARG A 304 34.29 9.19 -29.41
N LEU A 305 34.99 9.59 -28.35
CA LEU A 305 35.79 8.70 -27.50
C LEU A 305 35.22 8.46 -26.08
N TYR A 306 34.08 9.07 -25.73
CA TYR A 306 33.36 8.75 -24.50
C TYR A 306 32.34 7.60 -24.64
N ARG A 307 32.19 7.02 -25.83
CA ARG A 307 31.21 5.96 -26.13
C ARG A 307 31.85 4.58 -26.41
N LEU A 308 33.14 4.39 -26.12
CA LEU A 308 33.84 3.11 -26.37
C LEU A 308 34.70 2.59 -25.19
N SER A 309 34.57 3.13 -23.98
CA SER A 309 35.11 2.51 -22.77
C SER A 309 34.03 1.64 -22.11
N GLY A 310 33.90 0.39 -22.57
CA GLY A 310 32.92 -0.58 -22.12
C GLY A 310 33.04 -0.90 -20.62
N LEU A 311 32.09 -0.39 -19.84
CA LEU A 311 31.85 -0.73 -18.43
C LEU A 311 30.36 -1.00 -18.20
N ASP A 312 29.76 -1.84 -19.05
CA ASP A 312 28.37 -2.31 -18.91
C ASP A 312 28.28 -3.86 -18.95
N ASP A 313 29.27 -4.57 -18.39
CA ASP A 313 29.16 -6.02 -18.14
C ASP A 313 29.51 -6.33 -16.69
N TYR A 314 28.52 -6.14 -15.81
CA TYR A 314 28.52 -6.76 -14.48
C TYR A 314 27.09 -7.02 -13.98
N LYS A 315 26.23 -7.67 -14.78
CA LYS A 315 24.91 -8.19 -14.31
C LYS A 315 24.43 -9.47 -15.04
N SER A 316 25.29 -10.46 -15.33
CA SER A 316 24.83 -11.73 -15.91
C SER A 316 25.49 -13.04 -15.44
N GLU A 317 26.19 -13.07 -14.31
CA GLU A 317 26.72 -14.33 -13.72
C GLU A 317 26.07 -14.70 -12.38
N ALA A 318 24.74 -14.64 -12.30
CA ALA A 318 23.97 -15.17 -11.16
C ALA A 318 23.04 -16.34 -11.55
N SER A 319 23.39 -17.09 -12.61
CA SER A 319 22.61 -18.24 -13.05
C SER A 319 23.48 -19.38 -13.58
N PHE A 320 24.51 -19.79 -12.84
CA PHE A 320 25.15 -21.10 -13.08
C PHE A 320 25.97 -21.59 -11.88
N ASN A 321 25.32 -21.85 -10.73
CA ASN A 321 25.89 -22.78 -9.75
C ASN A 321 24.84 -23.28 -8.75
N SER A 322 24.03 -24.26 -9.17
CA SER A 322 23.16 -25.03 -8.26
C SER A 322 23.27 -26.54 -8.49
N ARG A 323 24.40 -27.03 -9.01
CA ARG A 323 24.62 -28.46 -9.26
C ARG A 323 26.06 -28.91 -8.98
N SER A 324 26.50 -28.86 -7.72
CA SER A 324 27.66 -29.68 -7.27
C SER A 324 27.93 -29.60 -5.76
N SER A 325 26.94 -29.85 -4.91
CA SER A 325 27.21 -30.04 -3.47
C SER A 325 26.34 -31.10 -2.83
N GLU A 326 26.03 -32.16 -3.58
CA GLU A 326 25.29 -33.31 -3.05
C GLU A 326 25.97 -34.61 -3.49
N ARG A 327 27.17 -34.85 -2.96
CA ARG A 327 27.79 -36.16 -2.95
C ARG A 327 28.83 -36.26 -1.83
N ARG A 328 28.51 -37.15 -0.88
CA ARG A 328 29.36 -37.82 0.13
C ARG A 328 29.48 -37.15 1.50
N ARG A 329 28.64 -37.64 2.43
CA ARG A 329 28.97 -38.39 3.68
C ARG A 329 27.73 -38.31 4.61
N ASN A 330 27.28 -39.30 5.38
CA ASN A 330 27.39 -40.75 5.43
C ASN A 330 26.36 -41.21 6.50
N ARG A 331 25.58 -42.27 6.23
CA ARG A 331 25.04 -43.31 7.17
C ARG A 331 24.13 -42.91 8.38
N SER A 332 22.82 -43.20 8.22
CA SER A 332 21.88 -44.02 9.06
C SER A 332 22.12 -44.24 10.58
N PRO A 333 21.07 -44.41 11.44
CA PRO A 333 19.90 -45.25 11.16
C PRO A 333 18.51 -44.81 11.66
N SER A 334 17.53 -45.47 11.03
CA SER A 334 16.09 -45.53 11.27
C SER A 334 15.70 -45.93 12.70
N PHE A 335 14.69 -45.26 13.25
CA PHE A 335 13.87 -45.78 14.36
C PHE A 335 12.44 -46.00 13.89
N ARG A 336 12.00 -47.26 13.96
CA ARG A 336 10.61 -47.71 13.80
C ARG A 336 9.81 -47.29 15.03
N SER A 337 8.58 -46.85 14.82
CA SER A 337 7.51 -46.87 15.83
C SER A 337 6.37 -47.74 15.30
N ARG A 338 6.05 -48.80 16.01
CA ARG A 338 4.84 -49.62 15.90
C ARG A 338 4.56 -50.17 17.30
N TYR A 339 3.32 -50.00 17.76
CA TYR A 339 2.55 -50.68 18.84
C TYR A 339 1.55 -49.61 19.34
N GLU A 340 0.31 -49.59 18.83
CA GLU A 340 -0.89 -50.32 19.30
C GLU A 340 -1.45 -49.81 20.65
N ASP A 341 -2.71 -49.34 20.56
CA ASP A 341 -3.72 -49.00 21.57
C ASP A 341 -4.04 -50.19 22.53
N PRO A 342 -4.76 -50.06 23.68
CA PRO A 342 -6.09 -49.41 23.77
C PRO A 342 -6.54 -48.76 25.10
N GLU A 343 -7.66 -48.02 25.01
CA GLU A 343 -8.76 -47.79 25.97
C GLU A 343 -8.50 -47.66 27.49
N MET A 344 -8.99 -46.56 28.07
CA MET A 344 -9.79 -46.60 29.31
C MET A 344 -10.65 -45.33 29.44
N GLY A 345 -11.97 -45.53 29.43
CA GLY A 345 -12.94 -44.53 29.85
C GLY A 345 -13.13 -44.51 31.36
N TYR A 346 -13.60 -43.39 31.89
CA TYR A 346 -14.55 -43.33 33.02
C TYR A 346 -15.24 -41.96 32.98
N GLY A 347 -16.57 -41.98 32.93
CA GLY A 347 -17.40 -40.83 33.25
C GLY A 347 -17.72 -40.79 34.74
N ARG A 348 -17.94 -39.58 35.26
CA ARG A 348 -19.12 -39.16 36.02
C ARG A 348 -19.26 -37.66 35.91
#